data_AF-A0A2K2VLV3-F1
#
_entry.id   AF-A0A2K2VLV3-F1
#
_cell.length_a   1.000
_cell.length_b   1.000
_cell.length_c   1.000
_cell.angle_alpha   90.00
_cell.angle_beta   90.00
_cell.angle_gamma   90.00
#
_symmetry.space_group_name_H-M   'P 1'
#
loop_
_entity.id
_entity.type
_entity.pdbx_description
1 polymer ?
#
loop_
_entity_poly.entity_id
_entity_poly.type
_entity_poly.pdbx_seq_one_letter_code
_entity_poly.pdbx_strand_id
1 'polypeptide(L)'
;MISHLDSDEIKRVNLVSVECSKCKANLMGRGALFVQVPCQRTGEAKMPWYELILSSEQLSEGISEKIQSDFEALFIKAETPQEMALFCDTFPVPQFSMYFSPVAGQYASDLISTYSGDTCEKPDASEVTLLVGDKNSAWDLLE
;
A
#
# COMPACT_ATOMS: atom_id res chain seq x y z
N MET A 1 -54.56 8.00 -33.14
CA MET A 1 -53.63 9.14 -33.23
C MET A 1 -52.42 8.73 -32.41
N ILE A 2 -51.33 8.35 -33.08
CA ILE A 2 -50.11 9.17 -33.25
C ILE A 2 -49.48 9.47 -31.88
N SER A 3 -48.20 9.26 -31.55
CA SER A 3 -46.98 8.68 -32.14
C SER A 3 -45.88 8.98 -31.12
N HIS A 4 -44.81 8.18 -31.07
CA HIS A 4 -43.39 8.46 -30.69
C HIS A 4 -42.84 7.39 -29.73
N LEU A 5 -41.96 6.47 -30.18
CA LEU A 5 -40.50 6.61 -30.40
C LEU A 5 -39.78 6.90 -29.06
N ASP A 6 -39.15 5.90 -28.44
CA ASP A 6 -37.76 5.41 -28.66
C ASP A 6 -36.74 6.13 -27.75
N SER A 7 -35.79 5.36 -27.19
CA SER A 7 -34.55 5.71 -26.43
C SER A 7 -34.47 4.82 -25.17
N ASP A 8 -33.86 3.65 -25.25
CA ASP A 8 -32.41 3.42 -25.24
C ASP A 8 -31.83 3.39 -23.80
N GLU A 9 -31.40 2.17 -23.45
CA GLU A 9 -30.18 1.85 -22.72
C GLU A 9 -30.06 2.07 -21.18
N ILE A 10 -29.27 1.13 -20.62
CA ILE A 10 -28.47 1.23 -19.39
C ILE A 10 -29.07 0.59 -18.12
N LYS A 11 -28.89 -0.74 -18.08
CA LYS A 11 -28.00 -1.46 -17.14
C LYS A 11 -28.20 -1.29 -15.62
N ARG A 12 -28.29 -2.49 -15.01
CA ARG A 12 -27.50 -3.02 -13.88
C ARG A 12 -28.20 -3.22 -12.53
N VAL A 13 -28.45 -4.52 -12.32
CA VAL A 13 -27.95 -5.38 -11.24
C VAL A 13 -28.51 -5.12 -9.84
N ASN A 14 -29.30 -6.12 -9.46
CA ASN A 14 -29.70 -6.61 -8.14
C ASN A 14 -28.56 -6.48 -7.10
N LEU A 15 -28.79 -5.68 -6.05
CA LEU A 15 -27.87 -5.51 -4.93
C LEU A 15 -28.42 -6.30 -3.73
N VAL A 16 -27.81 -7.44 -3.43
CA VAL A 16 -27.98 -8.13 -2.14
C VAL A 16 -27.30 -7.28 -1.06
N SER A 17 -28.08 -6.87 -0.06
CA SER A 17 -27.59 -6.22 1.15
C SER A 17 -26.63 -7.14 1.90
N VAL A 18 -25.41 -6.68 2.10
CA VAL A 18 -24.49 -7.25 3.09
C VAL A 18 -24.38 -6.22 4.22
N GLU A 19 -25.09 -6.48 5.31
CA GLU A 19 -25.06 -5.63 6.50
C GLU A 19 -23.78 -5.87 7.30
N CYS A 20 -22.88 -4.89 7.29
CA CYS A 20 -21.76 -4.80 8.21
C CYS A 20 -22.29 -4.32 9.58
N SER A 21 -22.44 -5.24 10.54
CA SER A 21 -23.09 -4.98 11.85
C SER A 21 -22.33 -4.04 12.81
N LYS A 22 -21.40 -3.19 12.34
CA LYS A 22 -20.71 -2.26 13.26
C LYS A 22 -20.26 -0.90 12.71
N CYS A 23 -20.80 -0.46 11.58
CA CYS A 23 -20.70 0.95 11.18
C CYS A 23 -22.09 1.45 10.79
N LYS A 24 -22.69 2.28 11.65
CA LYS A 24 -23.94 2.98 11.36
C LYS A 24 -23.65 4.15 10.40
N ALA A 25 -23.10 3.86 9.23
CA ALA A 25 -22.89 4.81 8.15
C ALA A 25 -23.86 4.46 7.04
N ASN A 26 -24.96 5.20 7.00
CA ASN A 26 -25.96 5.14 5.95
C ASN A 26 -25.38 5.77 4.68
N LEU A 27 -24.92 4.93 3.75
CA LEU A 27 -24.52 5.37 2.41
C LEU A 27 -25.06 4.37 1.38
N MET A 28 -26.18 4.74 0.77
CA MET A 28 -26.78 4.08 -0.39
C MET A 28 -25.94 4.43 -1.63
N GLY A 29 -25.29 3.46 -2.28
CA GLY A 29 -24.55 3.69 -3.53
C GLY A 29 -24.10 2.40 -4.20
N ARG A 30 -24.49 2.21 -5.47
CA ARG A 30 -24.35 0.98 -6.25
C ARG A 30 -22.99 0.81 -6.92
N GLY A 31 -22.39 -0.38 -6.77
CA GLY A 31 -21.66 -1.09 -7.83
C GLY A 31 -20.16 -0.84 -7.97
N ALA A 32 -19.36 -1.87 -7.68
CA ALA A 32 -18.27 -2.43 -8.51
C ALA A 32 -17.23 -3.15 -7.64
N LEU A 33 -16.86 -4.35 -8.07
CA LEU A 33 -15.64 -5.10 -7.74
C LEU A 33 -15.39 -5.43 -6.25
N PHE A 34 -15.43 -6.73 -5.93
CA PHE A 34 -14.82 -7.27 -4.72
C PHE A 34 -13.30 -7.02 -4.76
N VAL A 35 -12.88 -5.84 -4.33
CA VAL A 35 -11.64 -5.70 -3.57
C VAL A 35 -12.09 -5.89 -2.12
N GLN A 36 -11.50 -6.86 -1.43
CA GLN A 36 -11.55 -6.87 0.03
C GLN A 36 -10.94 -5.56 0.50
N VAL A 37 -11.77 -4.54 0.73
CA VAL A 37 -11.38 -3.37 1.50
C VAL A 37 -11.51 -3.81 2.96
N PRO A 38 -10.40 -4.06 3.68
CA PRO A 38 -10.51 -4.31 5.09
C PRO A 38 -11.11 -3.06 5.73
N CYS A 39 -12.25 -3.25 6.39
CA CYS A 39 -12.94 -2.25 7.18
C CYS A 39 -12.09 -1.91 8.40
N GLN A 40 -11.11 -1.01 8.25
CA GLN A 40 -10.25 -0.61 9.37
C GLN A 40 -10.96 0.48 10.18
N ARG A 41 -11.36 0.06 11.39
CA ARG A 41 -11.96 0.82 12.47
C ARG A 41 -11.00 1.94 12.90
N THR A 42 -11.48 3.18 12.96
CA THR A 42 -10.71 4.32 13.49
C THR A 42 -10.40 4.08 14.97
N GLY A 43 -9.12 3.96 15.31
CA GLY A 43 -8.61 3.88 16.68
C GLY A 43 -7.09 4.01 16.62
N GLU A 44 -6.60 5.24 16.79
CA GLU A 44 -5.19 5.65 16.66
C GLU A 44 -4.61 5.38 15.26
N ALA A 45 -4.50 6.43 14.44
CA ALA A 45 -3.91 6.36 13.11
C ALA A 45 -2.39 6.13 13.20
N LYS A 46 -1.95 4.96 13.65
CA LYS A 46 -0.63 4.45 13.26
C LYS A 46 -0.75 4.13 11.78
N MET A 47 -0.23 5.03 10.96
CA MET A 47 -0.08 4.78 9.53
C MET A 47 0.57 3.38 9.37
N PRO A 48 -0.01 2.48 8.55
CA PRO A 48 0.49 1.11 8.46
C PRO A 48 1.85 1.08 7.77
N TRP A 49 2.68 0.10 8.15
CA TRP A 49 3.86 -0.25 7.39
C TRP A 49 3.45 -0.99 6.12
N TYR A 50 4.31 -0.95 5.10
CA TYR A 50 4.07 -1.68 3.85
C TYR A 50 5.24 -2.62 3.58
N GLU A 51 4.93 -3.84 3.18
CA GLU A 51 5.90 -4.83 2.76
C GLU A 51 5.75 -5.09 1.26
N LEU A 52 6.87 -5.24 0.58
CA LEU A 52 6.96 -5.58 -0.82
C LEU A 52 7.82 -6.82 -0.96
N ILE A 53 7.19 -7.91 -1.38
CA ILE A 53 7.83 -9.22 -1.50
C ILE A 53 8.31 -9.39 -2.95
N LEU A 54 9.62 -9.42 -3.14
CA LEU A 54 10.24 -9.69 -4.42
C LEU A 54 10.57 -11.17 -4.58
N SER A 55 10.15 -11.71 -5.72
CA SER A 55 10.54 -13.06 -6.17
C SER A 55 11.98 -13.06 -6.69
N SER A 56 12.63 -14.22 -6.69
CA SER A 56 14.01 -14.37 -7.18
C SER A 56 14.21 -13.90 -8.63
N GLU A 57 13.19 -14.03 -9.48
CA GLU A 57 13.20 -13.52 -10.86
C GLU A 57 13.31 -12.00 -10.88
N GLN A 58 12.47 -11.30 -10.10
CA GLN A 58 12.50 -9.84 -9.99
C GLN A 58 13.82 -9.32 -9.41
N LEU A 59 14.39 -10.05 -8.44
CA LEU A 59 15.73 -9.74 -7.92
C LEU A 59 16.80 -9.91 -8.98
N SER A 60 16.72 -10.97 -9.79
CA SER A 60 17.67 -11.23 -10.89
C SER A 60 17.55 -10.18 -12.00
N GLU A 61 16.37 -9.57 -12.16
CA GLU A 61 16.10 -8.45 -13.06
C GLU A 61 16.56 -7.09 -12.50
N GLY A 62 17.04 -7.03 -11.26
CA GLY A 62 17.48 -5.78 -10.61
C GLY A 62 16.33 -4.91 -10.12
N ILE A 63 15.13 -5.48 -9.90
CA ILE A 63 13.94 -4.73 -9.47
C ILE A 63 14.14 -4.11 -8.09
N SER A 64 14.87 -4.75 -7.18
CA SER A 64 15.21 -4.20 -5.86
C SER A 64 16.02 -2.91 -5.96
N GLU A 65 17.00 -2.86 -6.87
CA GLU A 65 17.81 -1.67 -7.13
C GLU A 65 16.97 -0.55 -7.75
N LYS A 66 16.05 -0.93 -8.65
CA LYS A 66 15.12 0.02 -9.27
C LYS A 66 14.19 0.63 -8.24
N ILE A 67 13.56 -0.18 -7.39
CA ILE A 67 12.71 0.26 -6.28
C ILE A 67 13.48 1.20 -5.35
N GLN A 68 14.70 0.82 -4.97
CA GLN A 68 15.56 1.65 -4.13
C GLN A 68 15.85 3.00 -4.79
N SER A 69 16.19 3.03 -6.08
CA SER A 69 16.51 4.25 -6.82
C SER A 69 15.28 5.16 -7.00
N ASP A 70 14.13 4.61 -7.38
CA ASP A 70 12.87 5.34 -7.48
C ASP A 70 12.46 5.90 -6.10
N PHE A 71 12.62 5.11 -5.04
CA PHE A 71 12.34 5.54 -3.67
C PHE A 71 13.30 6.63 -3.18
N GLU A 72 14.59 6.53 -3.47
CA GLU A 72 15.58 7.55 -3.14
C GLU A 72 15.26 8.88 -3.84
N ALA A 73 14.83 8.84 -5.10
CA ALA A 73 14.37 10.03 -5.81
C ALA A 73 13.16 10.69 -5.13
N LEU A 74 12.21 9.89 -4.63
CA LEU A 74 11.07 10.38 -3.84
C LEU A 74 11.52 10.96 -2.50
N PHE A 75 12.46 10.30 -1.81
CA PHE A 75 13.02 10.76 -0.54
C PHE A 75 13.72 12.11 -0.68
N ILE A 76 14.54 12.30 -1.72
CA ILE A 76 15.19 13.58 -2.04
C ILE A 76 14.15 14.65 -2.40
N LYS A 77 13.15 14.29 -3.21
CA LYS A 77 12.07 15.21 -3.61
C LYS A 77 11.20 15.65 -2.43
N ALA A 78 11.06 14.81 -1.42
CA ALA A 78 10.31 15.07 -0.19
C ALA A 78 11.14 15.81 0.89
N GLU A 79 12.30 16.35 0.55
CA GLU A 79 13.21 17.04 1.47
C GLU A 79 13.73 16.15 2.61
N THR A 80 13.86 14.85 2.36
CA THR A 80 14.45 13.85 3.27
C THR A 80 13.77 13.81 4.66
N PRO A 81 12.48 13.43 4.74
CA PRO A 81 11.77 13.36 6.02
C PRO A 81 12.40 12.30 6.92
N GLN A 82 12.65 12.62 8.19
CA GLN A 82 13.21 11.67 9.16
C GLN A 82 12.32 10.43 9.38
N GLU A 83 11.01 10.58 9.18
CA GLU A 83 10.02 9.51 9.31
C GLU A 83 9.89 8.65 8.04
N MET A 84 10.61 8.98 6.96
CA MET A 84 10.60 8.27 5.69
C MET A 84 11.83 7.37 5.59
N ALA A 85 11.60 6.05 5.61
CA ALA A 85 12.66 5.07 5.51
C ALA A 85 12.20 3.83 4.73
N LEU A 86 13.16 3.22 4.04
CA LEU A 86 13.05 1.96 3.33
C LEU A 86 14.05 0.99 3.94
N PHE A 87 13.52 -0.13 4.41
CA PHE A 87 14.29 -1.24 4.92
C PHE A 87 14.16 -2.43 3.99
N CYS A 88 15.08 -3.38 4.08
CA CYS A 88 14.93 -4.70 3.49
C CYS A 88 15.30 -5.76 4.49
N ASP A 89 14.85 -6.98 4.23
CA ASP A 89 15.26 -8.13 5.01
C ASP A 89 16.78 -8.33 4.95
N THR A 90 17.41 -8.59 6.11
CA THR A 90 18.85 -8.86 6.22
C THR A 90 19.19 -10.28 5.78
N PHE A 91 18.25 -11.21 5.93
CA PHE A 91 18.38 -12.64 5.61
C PHE A 91 17.27 -13.09 4.65
N PRO A 92 17.30 -12.64 3.38
CA PRO A 92 16.22 -12.90 2.43
C PRO A 92 16.21 -14.38 2.00
N VAL A 93 15.47 -15.21 2.73
CA VAL A 93 15.32 -16.64 2.44
C VAL A 93 13.88 -17.09 2.75
N PRO A 94 13.11 -17.58 1.76
CA PRO A 94 13.40 -17.77 0.34
C PRO A 94 13.08 -16.56 -0.56
N GLN A 95 12.57 -15.46 0.00
CA GLN A 95 12.07 -14.29 -0.72
C GLN A 95 12.65 -13.00 -0.13
N PHE A 96 12.77 -11.95 -0.93
CA PHE A 96 13.33 -10.68 -0.49
C PHE A 96 12.21 -9.70 -0.19
N SER A 97 12.02 -9.42 1.09
CA SER A 97 11.01 -8.47 1.57
C SER A 97 11.64 -7.09 1.75
N MET A 98 10.97 -6.07 1.24
CA MET A 98 11.30 -4.66 1.47
C MET A 98 10.19 -4.03 2.30
N TYR A 99 10.55 -3.27 3.32
CA TYR A 99 9.61 -2.64 4.24
C TYR A 99 9.69 -1.12 4.12
N PHE A 100 8.54 -0.50 3.90
CA PHE A 100 8.39 0.93 3.81
C PHE A 100 7.82 1.45 5.13
N SER A 101 8.44 2.51 5.63
CA SER A 101 7.90 3.22 6.78
C SER A 101 6.50 3.79 6.47
N PRO A 102 5.72 4.13 7.50
CA PRO A 102 4.36 4.60 7.28
C PRO A 102 4.27 5.90 6.48
N VAL A 103 5.21 6.82 6.74
CA VAL A 103 5.31 8.07 5.98
C VAL A 103 5.79 7.79 4.56
N ALA A 104 6.72 6.85 4.37
CA ALA A 104 7.16 6.40 3.06
C ALA A 104 5.98 5.89 2.20
N GLY A 105 5.02 5.20 2.80
CA GLY A 105 3.80 4.74 2.12
C GLY A 105 2.95 5.86 1.51
N GLN A 106 3.01 7.09 2.05
CA GLN A 106 2.27 8.23 1.49
C GLN A 106 2.93 8.80 0.24
N TYR A 107 4.26 8.75 0.16
CA TYR A 107 5.03 9.27 -0.99
C TYR A 107 5.25 8.21 -2.07
N ALA A 108 5.42 6.96 -1.65
CA ALA A 108 5.70 5.81 -2.50
C ALA A 108 4.46 4.93 -2.73
N SER A 109 3.25 5.44 -2.51
CA SER A 109 2.01 4.67 -2.70
C SER A 109 1.88 4.11 -4.12
N ASP A 110 2.30 4.88 -5.13
CA ASP A 110 2.31 4.47 -6.53
C ASP A 110 3.29 3.32 -6.78
N LEU A 111 4.46 3.38 -6.16
CA LEU A 111 5.50 2.36 -6.24
C LEU A 111 5.03 1.07 -5.53
N ILE A 112 4.52 1.19 -4.31
CA ILE A 112 3.93 0.07 -3.56
C ILE A 112 2.83 -0.59 -4.38
N SER A 113 1.90 0.19 -4.94
CA SER A 113 0.82 -0.37 -5.78
C SER A 113 1.34 -1.03 -7.06
N THR A 114 2.38 -0.48 -7.68
CA THR A 114 2.99 -1.02 -8.91
C THR A 114 3.58 -2.41 -8.67
N TYR A 115 4.20 -2.61 -7.51
CA TYR A 115 4.86 -3.85 -7.13
C TYR A 115 3.99 -4.76 -6.26
N SER A 116 2.69 -4.49 -6.15
CA SER A 116 1.75 -5.25 -5.32
C SER A 116 2.20 -5.36 -3.85
N GLY A 117 2.76 -4.28 -3.31
CA GLY A 117 3.09 -4.20 -1.89
C GLY A 117 1.83 -4.18 -1.03
N ASP A 118 1.92 -4.83 0.12
CA ASP A 118 0.81 -5.09 1.02
C ASP A 118 1.04 -4.43 2.38
N THR A 119 -0.01 -4.22 3.15
CA THR A 119 0.15 -3.65 4.51
C THR A 119 0.69 -4.70 5.46
N CYS A 120 1.73 -4.36 6.22
CA CYS A 120 2.40 -5.28 7.13
C CYS A 120 2.51 -4.70 8.55
N GLU A 121 2.97 -5.55 9.47
CA GLU A 121 3.37 -5.12 10.81
C GLU A 121 4.76 -4.46 10.77
N LYS A 122 5.08 -3.70 11.83
CA LYS A 122 6.40 -3.07 11.97
C LYS A 122 7.47 -4.16 12.01
N PRO A 123 8.50 -4.12 11.15
CA PRO A 123 9.57 -5.12 11.18
C PRO A 123 10.49 -4.92 12.37
N ASP A 124 11.21 -5.98 12.77
CA ASP A 124 12.21 -5.91 13.82
C ASP A 124 13.52 -5.30 13.31
N ALA A 125 14.05 -4.30 14.02
CA ALA A 125 15.31 -3.64 13.68
C ALA A 125 16.52 -4.59 13.58
N SER A 126 16.45 -5.76 14.22
CA SER A 126 17.51 -6.78 14.16
C SER A 126 17.42 -7.67 12.92
N GLU A 127 16.26 -7.71 12.26
CA GLU A 127 16.01 -8.57 11.10
C GLU A 127 16.05 -7.79 9.78
N VAL A 128 16.08 -6.46 9.85
CA VAL A 128 16.10 -5.59 8.67
C VAL A 128 17.34 -4.71 8.57
N THR A 129 17.69 -4.37 7.34
CA THR A 129 18.77 -3.46 6.98
C THR A 129 18.18 -2.20 6.36
N LEU A 130 18.62 -1.03 6.82
CA LEU A 130 18.23 0.25 6.23
C LEU A 130 18.85 0.43 4.84
N LEU A 131 18.00 0.60 3.82
CA LEU A 131 18.41 0.90 2.45
C LEU A 131 18.43 2.40 2.17
N VAL A 132 17.33 3.10 2.48
CA VAL A 132 17.18 4.54 2.24
C VAL A 132 16.49 5.18 3.44
N GLY A 133 17.00 6.31 3.92
CA GLY A 133 16.42 7.03 5.05
C GLY A 133 17.49 7.70 5.90
N ASP A 134 17.06 8.42 6.92
CA ASP A 134 17.98 9.04 7.87
C ASP A 134 18.62 7.98 8.77
N LYS A 135 19.94 7.78 8.71
CA LYS A 135 20.63 6.71 9.45
C LYS A 135 20.51 6.80 10.98
N ASN A 136 20.11 7.96 11.51
CA ASN A 136 19.99 8.18 12.95
C ASN A 136 18.54 8.03 13.42
N SER A 137 17.61 8.57 12.65
CA SER A 137 16.18 8.65 12.97
C SER A 137 15.38 7.47 12.41
N ALA A 138 15.85 6.82 11.34
CA ALA A 138 15.13 5.70 10.76
C ALA A 138 15.00 4.51 11.73
N TRP A 139 16.01 4.27 12.56
CA TRP A 139 15.97 3.20 13.56
C TRP A 139 15.01 3.50 14.71
N ASP A 140 14.77 4.78 15.03
CA ASP A 140 13.77 5.21 16.03
C ASP A 140 12.35 4.81 15.59
N LEU A 141 12.09 4.71 14.28
CA LEU A 141 10.83 4.20 13.74
C LEU A 141 10.58 2.73 14.09
N LEU A 142 11.65 1.98 14.40
CA LEU A 142 11.63 0.57 14.74
C LEU A 142 11.69 0.31 16.27
N GLU A 143 11.89 1.33 17.11
CA GLU A 143 11.79 1.22 18.59
C GLU A 143 10.35 1.20 19.12
#